data_AF-D5X929-F1
#
_entry.id   AF-D5X929-F1
#
_cell.length_a   1.000
_cell.length_b   1.000
_cell.length_c   1.000
_cell.angle_alpha   90.00
_cell.angle_beta   90.00
_cell.angle_gamma   90.00
#
_symmetry.space_group_name_H-M   'P 1'
#
loop_
_entity.id
_entity.type
_entity.pdbx_description
1 polymer ?
#
loop_
_entity_poly.entity_id
_entity_poly.type
_entity_poly.pdbx_seq_one_letter_code
_entity_poly.pdbx_strand_id
1 'polypeptide(L)' 'MGLQHVGFLKKKLYFLLDKFKSRLCTQNYVSDGGSNDETQLLCSQYTVNLIEAPLGRGSQLNAGAQVSDGEILFF' A
#
# COMPACT_ATOMS: atom_id res chain seq x y z
N MET A 1 9.97 -8.45 15.48
CA MET A 1 9.73 -7.18 14.76
C MET A 1 8.58 -7.27 13.74
N GLY A 2 8.42 -8.36 12.97
CA GLY A 2 7.39 -8.46 11.92
C GLY A 2 5.92 -8.28 12.37
N LEU A 3 5.50 -8.86 13.51
CA LEU A 3 4.11 -8.77 13.98
C LEU A 3 3.64 -7.33 14.30
N GLN A 4 4.55 -6.47 14.78
CA GLN A 4 4.21 -5.06 15.05
C GLN A 4 4.05 -4.25 13.75
N HIS A 5 4.85 -4.57 12.74
CA HIS A 5 4.82 -3.92 11.44
C HIS A 5 3.51 -4.23 10.68
N VAL A 6 3.13 -5.51 10.61
CA VAL A 6 1.87 -5.97 10.01
C VAL A 6 0.65 -5.36 10.73
N GLY A 7 0.68 -5.29 12.06
CA GLY A 7 -0.38 -4.66 12.85
C GLY A 7 -0.54 -3.16 12.56
N PHE A 8 0.57 -2.45 12.34
CA PHE A 8 0.54 -1.03 11.97
C PHE A 8 0.01 -0.81 10.55
N LEU A 9 0.47 -1.61 9.59
CA LEU A 9 -0.02 -1.57 8.20
C LEU A 9 -1.53 -1.85 8.13
N LYS A 10 -2.00 -2.86 8.86
CA LYS A 10 -3.44 -3.20 8.94
C LYS A 10 -4.30 -2.01 9.36
N LYS A 11 -3.87 -1.28 10.39
CA LYS A 11 -4.60 -0.09 10.88
C LYS A 11 -4.63 1.01 9.83
N LYS A 12 -3.51 1.25 9.13
CA LYS A 12 -3.44 2.25 8.06
C LYS A 12 -4.30 1.88 6.85
N LEU A 13 -4.23 0.64 6.38
CA LEU A 13 -5.05 0.15 5.27
C LEU A 13 -6.54 0.26 5.60
N TYR A 14 -6.95 -0.19 6.78
CA TYR A 14 -8.34 -0.06 7.21
C TYR A 14 -8.79 1.39 7.22
N PHE A 15 -7.99 2.29 7.82
CA PHE A 15 -8.32 3.71 7.87
C PHE A 15 -8.42 4.34 6.47
N LEU A 16 -7.45 4.08 5.59
CA LEU A 16 -7.44 4.63 4.24
C LEU A 16 -8.65 4.15 3.44
N LEU A 17 -8.88 2.83 3.43
CA LEU A 17 -9.98 2.22 2.70
C LEU A 17 -11.33 2.63 3.24
N ASP A 18 -11.50 2.81 4.56
CA ASP A 18 -12.73 3.34 5.15
C ASP A 18 -12.97 4.80 4.74
N LYS A 19 -11.93 5.64 4.79
CA LYS A 19 -12.04 7.07 4.43
C LYS A 19 -12.35 7.29 2.95
N PHE A 20 -11.81 6.45 2.07
CA PHE A 20 -11.95 6.59 0.63
C PHE A 20 -12.96 5.61 0.03
N LYS A 21 -13.63 4.78 0.85
CA LYS A 21 -14.62 3.77 0.40
C LYS A 21 -15.73 4.33 -0.49
N SER A 22 -16.15 5.57 -0.22
CA SER A 22 -17.23 6.25 -0.97
C SER A 22 -16.74 6.95 -2.24
N ARG A 23 -15.42 7.02 -2.47
CA ARG A 23 -14.83 7.66 -3.65
C ARG A 23 -14.41 6.60 -4.66
N LEU A 24 -15.31 6.33 -5.61
CA LEU A 24 -15.11 5.37 -6.69
C LEU A 24 -13.91 5.68 -7.61
N CYS A 25 -13.32 6.87 -7.51
CA CYS A 25 -12.22 7.34 -8.34
C CYS A 25 -10.84 7.25 -7.67
N THR A 26 -10.69 6.44 -6.61
CA THR A 26 -9.38 6.27 -5.93
C THR A 26 -8.73 4.94 -6.29
N GLN A 27 -7.43 4.99 -6.59
CA GLN A 27 -6.59 3.81 -6.77
C GLN A 27 -5.69 3.67 -5.54
N ASN A 28 -5.69 2.48 -4.94
CA ASN A 28 -4.95 2.22 -3.73
C ASN A 28 -3.83 1.24 -4.06
N TYR A 29 -2.58 1.69 -3.89
CA TYR A 29 -1.39 0.88 -4.12
C TYR A 29 -0.63 0.67 -2.81
N VAL A 30 0.01 -0.49 -2.68
CA VAL A 30 0.99 -0.78 -1.63
C VAL A 30 2.30 -1.17 -2.31
N SER A 31 3.36 -0.39 -2.13
CA SER A 31 4.70 -0.71 -2.65
C SER A 31 5.50 -1.50 -1.62
N ASP A 32 5.63 -2.81 -1.82
CA ASP A 32 6.41 -3.70 -0.97
C ASP A 32 7.89 -3.72 -1.38
N GLY A 33 8.77 -3.48 -0.40
CA GLY A 33 10.22 -3.44 -0.56
C GLY A 33 10.92 -4.80 -0.42
N GLY A 34 10.16 -5.89 -0.39
CA GLY A 34 10.64 -7.24 -0.10
C GLY A 34 10.38 -7.66 1.36
N SER A 35 9.17 -7.38 1.86
CA SER A 35 8.75 -7.84 3.18
C SER A 35 8.89 -9.36 3.33
N ASN A 36 9.52 -9.80 4.42
CA ASN A 36 9.61 -11.21 4.80
C ASN A 36 8.63 -11.55 5.94
N ASP A 37 7.63 -10.71 6.17
CA ASP A 37 6.55 -10.87 7.14
C ASP A 37 5.20 -11.07 6.42
N GLU A 38 4.11 -11.09 7.16
CA GLU A 38 2.76 -11.34 6.61
C GLU A 38 2.21 -10.15 5.80
N THR A 39 3.01 -9.15 5.45
CA THR A 39 2.57 -7.93 4.74
C THR A 39 1.85 -8.25 3.42
N GLN A 40 2.41 -9.14 2.59
CA GLN A 40 1.80 -9.50 1.31
C GLN A 40 0.47 -10.23 1.48
N LEU A 41 0.43 -11.19 2.42
CA LEU A 41 -0.79 -11.92 2.78
C LEU A 41 -1.86 -10.98 3.35
N LEU A 42 -1.48 -9.99 4.14
CA LEU A 42 -2.40 -8.97 4.62
C LEU A 42 -2.96 -8.15 3.46
N CYS A 43 -2.11 -7.68 2.54
CA CYS A 43 -2.55 -6.87 1.40
C CYS A 43 -3.53 -7.62 0.49
N SER A 44 -3.37 -8.93 0.29
CA SER A 44 -4.29 -9.73 -0.52
C SER A 44 -5.71 -9.83 0.06
N GLN A 45 -5.92 -9.42 1.33
CA GLN A 45 -7.23 -9.38 1.98
C GLN A 45 -7.99 -8.06 1.74
N TYR A 46 -7.34 -7.08 1.10
CA TYR A 46 -7.90 -5.75 0.87
C TYR A 46 -7.97 -5.43 -0.62
N THR A 47 -8.84 -4.48 -0.99
CA THR A 47 -8.92 -3.95 -2.37
C THR A 47 -7.79 -2.95 -2.62
N VAL A 48 -6.55 -3.46 -2.67
CA VAL A 48 -5.35 -2.70 -2.98
C VAL A 48 -4.51 -3.43 -4.03
N ASN A 49 -3.79 -2.68 -4.84
CA ASN A 49 -2.83 -3.20 -5.81
C ASN A 49 -1.45 -3.29 -5.14
N LEU A 50 -0.96 -4.50 -4.92
CA LEU A 50 0.39 -4.73 -4.39
C LEU A 50 1.42 -4.61 -5.52
N ILE A 51 2.46 -3.81 -5.32
CA ILE A 51 3.59 -3.62 -6.24
C ILE A 51 4.87 -4.04 -5.53
N GLU A 52 5.68 -4.85 -6.18
CA GLU A 52 7.04 -5.12 -5.70
C GLU A 52 7.99 -4.01 -6.15
N ALA A 53 8.84 -3.54 -5.25
CA ALA A 53 9.82 -2.50 -5.51
C ALA A 53 11.13 -2.76 -4.76
N PRO A 54 12.27 -2.21 -5.22
CA PRO A 54 13.50 -2.23 -4.42
C PRO A 54 13.28 -1.55 -3.06
N LEU A 55 13.87 -2.12 -2.01
CA LEU A 55 13.82 -1.55 -0.67
C LEU A 55 14.32 -0.10 -0.66
N GLY A 56 13.52 0.80 -0.08
CA GLY A 56 13.89 2.20 0.10
C GLY A 56 12.71 3.12 -0.19
N ARG A 57 12.50 4.10 0.70
CA ARG A 57 11.33 5.00 0.64
C ARG A 57 11.17 5.66 -0.75
N GLY A 58 12.24 6.22 -1.31
CA GLY A 58 12.19 6.86 -2.63
C GLY A 58 11.84 5.88 -3.75
N SER A 59 12.47 4.71 -3.78
CA SER A 59 12.19 3.66 -4.77
C SER A 59 10.75 3.17 -4.69
N GLN A 60 10.24 2.94 -3.48
CA GLN A 60 8.88 2.46 -3.25
C GLN A 60 7.81 3.52 -3.60
N LEU A 61 8.05 4.80 -3.25
CA LEU A 61 7.17 5.91 -3.64
C LEU A 61 7.14 6.09 -5.16
N ASN A 62 8.31 6.07 -5.80
CA ASN A 62 8.42 6.20 -7.24
C ASN A 62 7.75 5.04 -7.97
N ALA A 63 7.93 3.80 -7.51
CA ALA A 63 7.27 2.63 -8.11
C ALA A 63 5.74 2.77 -8.10
N GLY A 64 5.17 3.22 -6.97
CA GLY A 64 3.73 3.50 -6.88
C GLY A 64 3.29 4.62 -7.82
N ALA A 65 4.06 5.72 -7.87
CA ALA A 65 3.78 6.84 -8.76
C ALA A 65 3.83 6.47 -10.25
N GLN A 66 4.74 5.59 -10.67
CA GLN A 66 4.91 5.19 -12.08
C GLN A 66 3.75 4.36 -12.63
N VAL A 67 3.07 3.59 -11.78
CA VAL A 67 1.94 2.74 -12.21
C VAL A 67 0.57 3.37 -11.96
N SER A 68 0.52 4.49 -11.22
CA SER A 68 -0.69 5.25 -10.98
C SER A 68 -0.99 6.14 -12.18
N ASP A 69 -2.26 6.25 -12.57
CA ASP A 69 -2.71 7.16 -13.63
C ASP A 69 -3.41 8.43 -13.09
N GLY A 70 -3.54 8.53 -11.77
CA GLY A 70 -4.25 9.63 -11.11
C GLY A 70 -3.50 10.97 -11.21
N GLU A 71 -4.25 12.06 -11.36
CA GLU A 71 -3.70 13.42 -11.41
C GLU A 71 -3.09 13.87 -10.08
N ILE A 72 -3.50 13.25 -8.96
CA ILE A 72 -3.05 13.56 -7.61
C ILE A 72 -2.58 12.28 -6.93
N LEU A 73 -1.36 12.32 -6.40
CA LEU A 73 -0.80 11.25 -5.58
C LEU A 73 -0.86 11.61 -4.10
N PHE A 74 -1.30 10.67 -3.28
CA PHE A 74 -1.34 10.78 -1.82
C PHE A 74 -0.55 9.63 -1.21
N PHE A 75 0.38 9.94 -0.30
CA PHE A 75 1.32 9.00 0.30
C PHE A 75 1.18 8.96 1.83
#